data_AF-A0A3D8YK82-F1
#
_entry.id   AF-A0A3D8YK82-F1
#
_cell.length_a   1.000
_cell.length_b   1.000
_cell.length_c   1.000
_cell.angle_alpha   90.00
_cell.angle_beta   90.00
_cell.angle_gamma   90.00
#
_symmetry.space_group_name_H-M   'P 1'
#
loop_
_entity.id
_entity.type
_entity.pdbx_description
1 polymer ?
#
loop_
_entity_poly.entity_id
_entity_poly.type
_entity_poly.pdbx_seq_one_letter_code
_entity_poly.pdbx_strand_id
1 'polypeptide(L)'
;INQYEKILKESIQGFKIQKMKRIWGSCNATKRTLLFNLELAKAPSEGIEYVVVHELLHLKARHHNEYFRDLLSLYLPDWQRAKASLKETYLESVPSSPL
;
A
#
# COMPACT_ATOMS: atom_id res chain seq x y z
N ILE A 1 9.53 3.08 5.29
CA ILE A 1 9.42 1.60 5.37
C ILE A 1 9.83 1.09 6.76
N ASN A 2 11.09 1.29 7.20
CA ASN A 2 11.58 0.75 8.50
C ASN A 2 10.72 1.11 9.72
N GLN A 3 10.15 2.32 9.76
CA GLN A 3 9.19 2.73 10.80
C GLN A 3 7.96 1.81 10.81
N TYR A 4 7.38 1.56 9.64
CA TYR A 4 6.16 0.78 9.48
C TYR A 4 6.39 -0.71 9.70
N GLU A 5 7.53 -1.26 9.29
CA GLU A 5 7.91 -2.64 9.64
C GLU A 5 7.89 -2.88 11.15
N LYS A 6 8.39 -1.92 11.94
CA LYS A 6 8.36 -1.99 13.41
C LYS A 6 6.94 -1.89 13.96
N ILE A 7 6.15 -0.93 13.47
CA ILE A 7 4.77 -0.70 13.93
C ILE A 7 3.89 -1.92 13.63
N LEU A 8 4.00 -2.45 12.42
CA LEU A 8 3.20 -3.60 11.94
C LEU A 8 3.75 -4.94 12.44
N LYS A 9 4.95 -4.97 13.02
CA LYS A 9 5.68 -6.20 13.38
C LYS A 9 5.82 -7.15 12.19
N GLU A 10 6.16 -6.59 11.04
CA GLU A 10 6.41 -7.33 9.80
C GLU A 10 7.76 -6.91 9.22
N SER A 11 8.47 -7.84 8.58
CA SER A 11 9.71 -7.55 7.87
C SER A 11 9.64 -7.88 6.38
N ILE A 12 10.27 -7.08 5.52
CA ILE A 12 10.45 -7.37 4.10
C ILE A 12 11.89 -7.75 3.80
N GLN A 13 12.09 -8.58 2.79
CA GLN A 13 13.43 -8.90 2.27
C GLN A 13 14.00 -7.77 1.40
N GLY A 14 13.15 -6.85 0.97
CA GLY A 14 13.54 -5.67 0.22
C GLY A 14 12.40 -5.10 -0.61
N PHE A 15 12.68 -3.99 -1.26
CA PHE A 15 11.75 -3.37 -2.19
C PHE A 15 12.45 -2.93 -3.47
N LYS A 16 11.67 -2.73 -4.53
CA LYS A 16 12.14 -2.15 -5.78
C LYS A 16 11.29 -0.95 -6.14
N ILE A 17 11.88 -0.02 -6.89
CA ILE A 17 11.17 1.10 -7.50
C ILE A 17 11.25 0.92 -9.02
N GLN A 18 10.10 0.99 -9.68
CA GLN A 18 10.05 0.95 -11.14
C GLN A 18 8.90 1.81 -11.66
N LYS A 19 9.00 2.31 -12.89
CA LYS A 19 7.88 3.01 -13.52
C LYS A 19 6.79 2.00 -13.90
N MET A 20 5.59 2.17 -13.34
CA MET A 20 4.45 1.29 -13.61
C MET A 20 3.27 2.07 -14.20
N LYS A 21 2.49 1.42 -15.07
CA LYS A 21 1.37 2.04 -15.78
C LYS A 21 0.03 1.94 -15.07
N ARG A 22 -0.15 0.98 -14.15
CA ARG A 22 -1.48 0.58 -13.61
C ARG A 22 -1.60 0.43 -12.09
N ILE A 23 -0.51 0.52 -11.33
CA ILE A 23 -0.54 0.33 -9.87
C ILE A 23 0.46 1.26 -9.18
N TRP A 24 0.14 1.70 -7.97
CA TRP A 24 1.04 2.47 -7.11
C TRP A 24 2.06 1.58 -6.40
N GLY A 25 1.68 0.35 -6.08
CA GLY A 25 2.55 -0.65 -5.50
C GLY A 25 2.04 -2.06 -5.71
N SER A 26 2.85 -3.04 -5.32
CA SER A 26 2.41 -4.41 -5.11
C SER A 26 3.30 -5.14 -4.10
N CYS A 27 2.73 -6.19 -3.50
CA CYS A 27 3.41 -7.03 -2.52
C CYS A 27 3.49 -8.48 -3.02
N ASN A 28 4.71 -9.04 -3.02
CA ASN A 28 4.90 -10.48 -3.14
C ASN A 28 5.04 -11.08 -1.73
N ALA A 29 3.95 -11.57 -1.16
CA ALA A 29 3.93 -12.10 0.20
C ALA A 29 4.86 -13.31 0.39
N THR A 30 4.98 -14.19 -0.60
CA THR A 30 5.85 -15.38 -0.53
C THR A 30 7.33 -15.00 -0.48
N LYS A 31 7.76 -14.04 -1.30
CA LYS A 31 9.14 -13.54 -1.31
C LYS A 31 9.38 -12.44 -0.28
N ARG A 32 8.31 -11.95 0.37
CA ARG A 32 8.29 -10.79 1.26
C ARG A 32 8.98 -9.58 0.65
N THR A 33 8.71 -9.31 -0.63
CA THR A 33 9.29 -8.15 -1.35
C THR A 33 8.20 -7.21 -1.82
N LEU A 34 8.46 -5.92 -1.73
CA LEU A 34 7.54 -4.87 -2.21
C LEU A 34 8.02 -4.25 -3.52
N LEU A 35 7.08 -3.68 -4.24
CA LEU A 35 7.32 -2.97 -5.48
C LEU A 35 6.57 -1.65 -5.42
N PHE A 36 7.26 -0.55 -5.68
CA PHE A 36 6.69 0.80 -5.63
C PHE A 36 6.82 1.50 -6.97
N ASN A 37 5.81 2.29 -7.33
CA ASN A 37 5.82 3.04 -8.58
C ASN A 37 6.74 4.26 -8.45
N LEU A 38 7.57 4.49 -9.46
CA LEU A 38 8.42 5.70 -9.54
C LEU A 38 7.59 7.00 -9.48
N GLU A 39 6.36 6.98 -9.97
CA GLU A 39 5.46 8.15 -9.93
C GLU A 39 5.09 8.57 -8.50
N LEU A 40 5.28 7.72 -7.48
CA LEU A 40 5.11 8.10 -6.07
C LEU A 40 6.03 9.25 -5.66
N ALA A 41 7.16 9.46 -6.35
CA ALA A 41 8.04 10.60 -6.10
C ALA A 41 7.35 11.97 -6.33
N LYS A 42 6.20 11.99 -7.02
CA LYS A 42 5.39 13.19 -7.27
C LYS A 42 4.15 13.26 -6.38
N ALA A 43 3.89 12.24 -5.58
CA ALA A 43 2.74 12.18 -4.69
C ALA A 43 3.01 12.97 -3.40
N PRO A 44 1.96 13.50 -2.76
CA PRO A 44 2.06 14.00 -1.39
C PRO A 44 2.57 12.92 -0.43
N SER A 45 3.23 13.34 0.66
CA SER A 45 3.81 12.43 1.67
C SER A 45 2.80 11.43 2.22
N GLU A 46 1.57 11.89 2.47
CA GLU A 46 0.47 11.09 2.97
C GLU A 46 0.06 9.99 1.97
N GLY A 47 0.06 10.30 0.67
CA GLY A 47 -0.20 9.31 -0.38
C GLY A 47 0.88 8.24 -0.45
N ILE A 48 2.16 8.65 -0.33
CA ILE A 48 3.29 7.71 -0.28
C ILE A 48 3.16 6.80 0.94
N GLU A 49 2.85 7.38 2.11
CA GLU A 49 2.67 6.68 3.37
C GLU A 49 1.53 5.65 3.27
N TYR A 50 0.38 6.05 2.72
CA TYR A 50 -0.73 5.14 2.45
C TYR A 50 -0.28 3.93 1.63
N VAL A 51 0.44 4.12 0.53
CA VAL A 51 0.88 3.01 -0.33
C VAL A 51 1.88 2.12 0.40
N VAL A 52 2.80 2.68 1.19
CA VAL A 52 3.75 1.89 1.98
C VAL A 52 3.03 1.01 3.00
N VAL A 53 2.08 1.58 3.76
CA VAL A 53 1.30 0.83 4.76
C VAL A 53 0.44 -0.22 4.07
N HIS A 54 -0.21 0.12 2.96
CA HIS A 54 -1.03 -0.78 2.16
C HIS A 54 -0.25 -2.03 1.71
N GLU A 55 0.92 -1.85 1.11
CA GLU A 55 1.72 -2.97 0.61
C GLU A 55 2.31 -3.83 1.75
N LEU A 56 2.65 -3.23 2.89
CA LEU A 56 3.06 -3.98 4.07
C LEU A 56 1.91 -4.78 4.67
N LEU A 57 0.70 -4.24 4.70
CA LEU A 57 -0.49 -4.94 5.20
C LEU A 57 -0.84 -6.17 4.37
N HIS A 58 -0.43 -6.22 3.10
CA HIS A 58 -0.56 -7.42 2.28
C HIS A 58 0.24 -8.64 2.78
N LEU A 59 1.21 -8.44 3.69
CA LEU A 59 1.87 -9.53 4.41
C LEU A 59 0.95 -10.18 5.47
N LYS A 60 -0.04 -9.44 5.99
CA LYS A 60 -1.02 -9.92 6.97
C LYS A 60 -2.35 -10.32 6.36
N ALA A 61 -2.79 -9.61 5.33
CA ALA A 61 -4.10 -9.78 4.70
C ALA A 61 -4.02 -9.63 3.18
N ARG A 62 -4.29 -10.70 2.43
CA ARG A 62 -4.20 -10.70 0.95
C ARG A 62 -5.32 -9.92 0.26
N HIS A 63 -6.49 -9.86 0.86
CA HIS A 63 -7.69 -9.29 0.25
C HIS A 63 -8.07 -7.98 0.91
N HIS A 64 -8.56 -7.00 0.15
CA HIS A 64 -9.04 -5.70 0.65
C HIS A 64 -10.44 -5.76 1.29
N ASN A 65 -10.68 -6.80 2.08
CA ASN A 65 -11.92 -7.01 2.82
C ASN A 65 -12.00 -6.11 4.07
N GLU A 66 -13.06 -6.26 4.87
CA GLU A 66 -13.26 -5.51 6.12
C GLU A 66 -12.04 -5.58 7.03
N TYR A 67 -11.50 -6.77 7.27
CA TYR A 67 -10.30 -6.96 8.07
C TYR A 67 -9.09 -6.14 7.59
N PHE A 68 -8.88 -6.03 6.26
CA PHE A 68 -7.82 -5.18 5.73
C PHE A 68 -8.07 -3.69 5.99
N ARG A 69 -9.33 -3.23 5.88
CA ARG A 69 -9.72 -1.85 6.16
C ARG A 69 -9.62 -1.51 7.64
N ASP A 70 -9.91 -2.48 8.52
CA ASP A 70 -9.71 -2.34 9.96
C ASP A 70 -8.24 -2.17 10.31
N LEU A 71 -7.37 -2.99 9.70
CA LEU A 71 -5.92 -2.83 9.86
C LEU A 71 -5.44 -1.48 9.33
N LEU A 72 -5.90 -1.04 8.15
CA LEU A 72 -5.59 0.29 7.65
C LEU A 72 -6.02 1.38 8.63
N SER A 73 -7.25 1.32 9.15
CA SER A 73 -7.78 2.30 10.09
C SER A 73 -7.05 2.29 11.44
N LEU A 74 -6.55 1.13 11.87
CA LEU A 74 -5.74 0.98 13.07
C LEU A 74 -4.36 1.62 12.92
N TYR A 75 -3.68 1.41 11.80
CA TYR A 75 -2.28 1.85 11.61
C TYR A 75 -2.16 3.20 10.90
N LEU A 76 -3.20 3.64 10.19
CA LEU A 76 -3.27 4.88 9.46
C LEU A 76 -4.73 5.42 9.48
N PRO A 77 -5.17 6.05 10.59
CA PRO A 77 -6.57 6.45 10.78
C PRO A 77 -7.17 7.33 9.66
N ASP A 78 -6.36 8.19 9.05
CA ASP A 78 -6.76 9.09 7.95
C ASP A 78 -6.48 8.51 6.54
N TRP A 79 -6.39 7.17 6.43
CA TRP A 79 -5.98 6.52 5.18
C TRP A 79 -6.88 6.85 3.98
N GLN A 80 -8.17 7.15 4.19
CA GLN A 80 -9.06 7.54 3.09
C GLN A 80 -8.64 8.87 2.48
N ARG A 81 -8.27 9.85 3.31
CA ARG A 81 -7.75 11.15 2.85
C ARG A 81 -6.39 10.98 2.19
N ALA A 82 -5.52 10.19 2.80
CA ALA A 82 -4.21 9.87 2.25
C ALA A 82 -4.32 9.19 0.88
N LYS A 83 -5.24 8.22 0.73
CA LYS A 83 -5.58 7.59 -0.55
C LYS A 83 -6.09 8.61 -1.57
N ALA A 84 -7.00 9.50 -1.17
CA ALA A 84 -7.57 10.52 -2.05
C ALA A 84 -6.54 11.57 -2.51
N SER A 85 -5.43 11.73 -1.77
CA SER A 85 -4.32 12.62 -2.17
C SER A 85 -3.54 12.11 -3.38
N LEU A 86 -3.62 10.80 -3.67
CA LEU A 86 -3.04 10.23 -4.87
C LEU A 86 -3.89 10.68 -6.06
N LYS A 87 -3.25 11.35 -7.02
CA LYS A 87 -3.92 11.78 -8.26
C LYS A 87 -4.63 10.59 -8.90
N GLU A 88 -5.80 10.84 -9.48
CA GLU A 88 -6.57 9.91 -10.32
C GLU A 88 -5.85 9.67 -11.65
N THR A 89 -4.64 9.12 -11.56
CA THR A 89 -4.00 8.43 -12.67
C THR A 89 -4.51 7.00 -12.53
N TYR A 90 -5.28 6.53 -13.51
CA TYR A 90 -5.90 5.21 -13.62
C TYR A 90 -5.01 4.07 -13.07
N LEU A 91 -5.03 3.81 -11.76
CA LEU A 91 -4.26 2.74 -11.13
C LEU A 91 -5.11 1.98 -10.09
N GLU A 92 -6.36 1.71 -10.43
CA GLU A 92 -7.16 0.69 -9.75
C GLU A 92 -6.82 -0.67 -10.36
N SER A 93 -6.14 -1.53 -9.61
CA SER A 93 -6.28 -2.96 -9.84
C SER A 93 -7.26 -3.50 -8.80
N VAL A 94 -8.40 -3.96 -9.31
CA VAL A 94 -9.46 -4.79 -8.71
C VAL A 94 -10.67 -4.00 -8.17
N PRO A 95 -11.88 -4.22 -8.72
CA PRO A 95 -13.10 -3.66 -8.16
C PRO A 95 -13.26 -4.16 -6.73
N SER A 96 -13.70 -3.26 -5.84
CA SER A 96 -14.31 -3.62 -4.57
C SER A 96 -15.27 -4.78 -4.82
N SER A 97 -14.94 -5.98 -4.32
CA SER A 97 -15.87 -7.11 -4.37
C SER A 97 -17.23 -6.64 -3.89
N PRO A 98 -18.27 -6.67 -4.75
CA PRO A 98 -19.62 -6.61 -4.24
C PRO A 98 -19.84 -7.90 -3.45
N LEU A 99 -20.48 -7.78 -2.29
CA LEU A 99 -21.12 -8.89 -1.60
C LEU A 99 -22.02 -9.67 -2.57
#